data_AF-A0A821ZPC7-F1
#
_entry.id   AF-A0A821ZPC7-F1
#
_cell.length_a   1.000
_cell.length_b   1.000
_cell.length_c   1.000
_cell.angle_alpha   90.00
_cell.angle_beta   90.00
_cell.angle_gamma   90.00
#
_symmetry.space_group_name_H-M   'P 1'
#
loop_
_entity.id
_entity.type
_entity.pdbx_description
1 polymer ?
#
loop_
_entity_poly.entity_id
_entity_poly.type
_entity_poly.pdbx_seq_one_letter_code
_entity_poly.pdbx_strand_id
1 'polypeptide(L)'
;MRTAILYGAAMASGALDGILTYGISHMKDIGGLKPWQWTFLLEGSPIIPLGIITYLFLDNIPNAVQWLNNMEKQLLTNLLRNDAGVADSESTSGTRFSWLQVRYVFIDWRIYFYGLINIGNATVL
;
A
#
# COMPACT_ATOMS: atom_id res chain seq x y z
N MET A 1 -9.17 -16.21 -2.97
CA MET A 1 -9.79 -15.27 -3.94
C MET A 1 -9.27 -13.84 -3.82
N ARG A 2 -9.23 -13.21 -2.63
CA ARG A 2 -8.69 -11.84 -2.46
C ARG A 2 -7.23 -11.68 -2.91
N THR A 3 -6.36 -12.60 -2.49
CA THR A 3 -4.93 -12.60 -2.86
C THR A 3 -4.69 -12.74 -4.35
N ALA A 4 -5.51 -13.52 -5.06
CA ALA A 4 -5.38 -13.71 -6.51
C ALA A 4 -5.64 -12.41 -7.29
N ILE A 5 -6.61 -11.59 -6.85
CA ILE A 5 -6.88 -10.28 -7.48
C ILE A 5 -5.70 -9.33 -7.26
N LEU A 6 -5.10 -9.35 -6.06
CA LEU A 6 -3.93 -8.53 -5.75
C LEU A 6 -2.70 -8.95 -6.57
N TYR A 7 -2.44 -10.25 -6.69
CA TYR A 7 -1.35 -10.76 -7.53
C TYR A 7 -1.58 -10.45 -9.02
N GLY A 8 -2.82 -10.62 -9.52
CA GLY A 8 -3.17 -10.25 -10.89
C GLY A 8 -2.96 -8.76 -11.17
N ALA A 9 -3.35 -7.89 -10.24
CA ALA A 9 -3.12 -6.46 -10.34
C ALA A 9 -1.61 -6.10 -10.33
N ALA A 10 -0.81 -6.78 -9.51
CA ALA A 10 0.64 -6.58 -9.48
C ALA A 10 1.30 -6.94 -10.82
N MET A 11 0.90 -8.06 -11.44
CA MET A 11 1.41 -8.44 -12.76
C MET A 11 0.96 -7.47 -13.86
N ALA A 12 -0.30 -7.02 -13.80
CA ALA A 12 -0.81 -6.00 -14.73
C ALA A 12 -0.04 -4.68 -14.59
N SER A 13 0.25 -4.25 -13.37
CA SER A 13 1.07 -3.06 -13.11
C SER A 13 2.46 -3.19 -13.73
N GLY A 14 3.12 -4.36 -13.58
CA GLY A 14 4.43 -4.60 -14.18
C GLY A 14 4.41 -4.53 -15.72
N ALA A 15 3.36 -5.04 -16.36
CA ALA A 15 3.21 -4.94 -17.82
C ALA A 15 3.01 -3.48 -18.28
N LEU A 16 2.26 -2.68 -17.52
CA LEU A 16 2.05 -1.25 -17.81
C LEU A 16 3.31 -0.42 -17.60
N ASP A 17 4.08 -0.73 -16.55
CA ASP A 17 5.37 -0.06 -16.27
C ASP A 17 6.40 -0.32 -17.38
N GLY A 18 6.39 -1.52 -17.97
CA GLY A 18 7.23 -1.84 -19.14
C GLY A 18 6.92 -0.98 -20.37
N ILE A 19 5.63 -0.74 -20.67
CA ILE A 19 5.20 0.12 -21.78
C ILE A 19 5.54 1.58 -21.50
N LEU A 20 5.35 2.04 -20.26
CA LEU A 20 5.71 3.38 -19.83
C LEU A 20 7.22 3.62 -19.98
N THR A 21 8.04 2.66 -19.52
CA THR A 21 9.49 2.70 -19.66
C THR A 21 9.94 2.71 -21.12
N TYR A 22 9.26 1.94 -21.98
CA TYR A 22 9.51 1.97 -23.42
C TYR A 22 9.22 3.37 -24.01
N GLY A 23 8.11 4.01 -23.63
CA GLY A 23 7.80 5.38 -24.04
C GLY A 23 8.86 6.39 -23.57
N ILE A 24 9.32 6.27 -22.32
CA ILE A 24 10.35 7.14 -21.73
C ILE A 24 11.71 6.96 -22.42
N SER A 25 12.04 5.73 -22.87
CA SER A 25 13.29 5.48 -23.61
C SER A 25 13.36 6.26 -24.94
N HIS A 26 12.21 6.58 -25.53
CA HIS A 26 12.10 7.38 -26.76
C HIS A 26 12.16 8.90 -26.48
N MET A 27 12.07 9.33 -25.22
CA MET A 27 12.17 10.74 -24.81
C MET A 27 13.61 11.19 -24.54
N LYS A 28 14.60 10.46 -25.07
CA LYS A 28 16.00 10.86 -25.02
C LYS A 28 16.15 12.20 -25.76
N ASP A 29 16.78 13.16 -25.09
CA ASP A 29 17.04 14.54 -25.57
C ASP A 29 15.84 15.52 -25.54
N ILE A 30 14.68 15.11 -25.02
CA ILE A 30 13.59 16.06 -24.73
C ILE A 30 13.91 16.80 -23.42
N GLY A 31 14.19 18.10 -23.53
CA GLY A 31 14.45 18.98 -22.37
C GLY A 31 15.82 18.83 -21.69
N GLY A 32 16.78 18.11 -22.31
CA GLY A 32 18.13 17.93 -21.77
C GLY A 32 18.23 17.02 -20.53
N LEU A 33 17.13 16.34 -20.18
CA LEU A 33 17.03 15.47 -19.02
C LEU A 33 17.26 14.01 -19.41
N LYS A 34 17.82 13.24 -18.47
CA LYS A 34 18.02 11.79 -18.64
C LYS A 34 16.68 11.05 -18.51
N PRO A 35 16.48 9.92 -19.21
CA PRO A 35 15.22 9.15 -19.16
C PRO A 35 14.75 8.80 -17.73
N TRP A 36 15.66 8.48 -16.82
CA TRP A 36 15.32 8.18 -15.42
C TRP A 36 14.69 9.37 -14.67
N GLN A 37 15.02 10.61 -15.04
CA GLN A 37 14.43 11.81 -14.43
C GLN A 37 12.98 11.99 -14.88
N TRP A 38 12.68 11.64 -16.13
CA TRP A 38 11.32 11.65 -16.67
C TRP A 38 10.42 10.62 -15.99
N THR A 39 10.94 9.45 -15.63
CA THR A 39 10.21 8.45 -14.84
C THR A 39 9.75 9.03 -13.51
N PHE A 40 10.67 9.61 -12.74
CA PHE A 40 10.34 10.23 -11.45
C PHE A 40 9.36 11.40 -11.58
N LEU A 41 9.48 12.19 -12.64
CA LEU A 41 8.58 13.34 -12.84
C LEU A 41 7.16 12.87 -13.20
N LEU A 42 7.03 11.88 -14.09
CA LEU A 42 5.74 11.34 -14.52
C LEU A 42 5.02 10.58 -13.41
N GLU A 43 5.75 9.82 -12.59
CA GLU A 43 5.15 9.07 -11.49
C GLU A 43 4.94 9.94 -10.24
N GLY A 44 5.88 10.83 -9.94
CA GLY A 44 5.82 11.70 -8.76
C GLY A 44 4.85 12.87 -8.89
N SER A 45 4.70 13.45 -10.09
CA SER A 45 3.84 14.62 -10.29
C SER A 45 2.35 14.40 -9.98
N PRO A 46 1.70 13.27 -10.27
CA PRO A 46 0.31 13.04 -9.88
C PRO A 46 0.13 12.74 -8.39
N ILE A 47 1.17 12.24 -7.71
CA ILE A 47 1.10 11.88 -6.28
C ILE A 47 1.04 13.12 -5.40
N ILE A 48 1.75 14.19 -5.76
CA ILE A 48 1.77 15.46 -5.01
C ILE A 48 0.36 16.07 -4.87
N PRO A 49 -0.40 16.35 -5.94
CA PRO A 49 -1.76 16.88 -5.82
C PRO A 49 -2.70 15.87 -5.18
N LEU A 50 -2.53 14.56 -5.42
CA LEU A 50 -3.34 13.54 -4.77
C LEU A 50 -3.14 13.56 -3.25
N GLY A 51 -1.91 13.71 -2.76
CA GLY A 51 -1.61 13.86 -1.33
C GLY A 51 -2.23 15.12 -0.72
N ILE A 52 -2.25 16.23 -1.47
CA ILE A 52 -2.92 17.47 -1.05
C ILE A 52 -4.44 17.25 -0.99
N ILE A 53 -5.04 16.62 -2.01
CA ILE A 53 -6.46 16.29 -2.04
C ILE A 53 -6.80 15.37 -0.86
N THR A 54 -6.01 14.32 -0.64
CA THR A 54 -6.19 13.43 0.52
C THR A 54 -6.09 14.20 1.82
N TYR A 55 -5.12 15.11 1.98
CA TYR A 55 -5.02 15.93 3.18
C TYR A 55 -6.25 16.81 3.42
N LEU A 56 -6.88 17.32 2.35
CA LEU A 56 -8.09 18.14 2.44
C LEU A 56 -9.38 17.32 2.62
N PHE A 57 -9.45 16.11 2.08
CA PHE A 57 -10.64 15.25 2.11
C PHE A 57 -10.64 14.21 3.25
N LEU A 58 -9.47 13.89 3.82
CA LEU A 58 -9.35 12.91 4.89
C LEU A 58 -9.64 13.59 6.23
N ASP A 59 -10.93 13.63 6.57
CA ASP A 59 -11.38 14.02 7.90
C ASP A 59 -10.88 13.00 8.93
N ASN A 60 -9.96 13.42 9.81
CA ASN A 60 -9.35 12.58 10.87
C ASN A 60 -10.33 12.13 11.99
N ILE A 61 -11.62 12.45 11.88
CA ILE A 61 -12.60 12.21 12.93
C ILE A 61 -13.79 11.45 12.31
N PRO A 62 -14.11 10.22 12.76
CA PRO A 62 -15.22 9.43 12.19
C PRO A 62 -16.59 10.14 12.29
N ASN A 63 -16.72 11.13 13.19
CA ASN A 63 -17.91 11.97 13.31
C ASN A 63 -18.01 13.06 12.22
N ALA A 64 -16.88 13.55 11.70
CA ALA A 64 -16.84 14.68 10.76
C ALA A 64 -17.07 14.28 9.29
N VAL A 65 -16.91 12.99 8.95
CA VAL A 65 -17.03 12.50 7.57
C VAL A 65 -18.42 12.80 7.00
N GLN A 66 -18.53 13.74 6.06
CA GLN A 66 -19.83 14.13 5.48
C GLN A 66 -20.37 13.12 4.45
N TRP A 67 -19.53 12.19 3.99
CA TRP A 67 -19.88 11.17 3.01
C TRP A 67 -20.47 9.88 3.62
N LEU A 68 -20.30 9.67 4.93
CA LEU A 68 -20.71 8.42 5.59
C LEU A 68 -22.11 8.55 6.20
N ASN A 69 -23.01 7.60 5.90
CA ASN A 69 -24.37 7.63 6.42
C ASN A 69 -24.37 7.46 7.95
N ASN A 70 -25.36 8.01 8.67
CA ASN A 70 -25.40 7.96 10.14
C ASN A 70 -25.34 6.52 10.69
N MET A 71 -25.90 5.55 9.94
CA MET A 71 -25.85 4.12 10.27
C MET A 71 -24.44 3.54 10.14
N GLU A 72 -23.69 3.92 9.11
CA GLU A 72 -22.32 3.48 8.87
C GLU A 72 -21.34 4.10 9.87
N LYS A 73 -21.57 5.34 10.31
CA LYS A 73 -20.81 5.97 11.40
C LYS A 73 -20.96 5.23 12.72
N GLN A 74 -22.18 4.82 13.06
CA GLN A 74 -22.44 4.03 14.27
C GLN A 74 -21.82 2.64 14.16
N LEU A 75 -21.93 2.00 13.00
CA LEU A 75 -21.29 0.71 12.74
C LEU A 75 -19.76 0.82 12.84
N LEU A 76 -19.15 1.86 12.24
CA LEU A 76 -17.71 2.10 12.32
C LEU A 76 -17.26 2.41 13.75
N THR A 77 -18.05 3.18 14.52
CA THR A 77 -17.75 3.45 15.93
C THR A 77 -17.87 2.17 16.78
N ASN A 78 -18.85 1.32 16.49
CA ASN A 78 -19.04 0.04 17.17
C ASN A 78 -17.99 -0.99 16.76
N LEU A 79 -17.52 -0.98 15.51
CA LEU A 79 -16.39 -1.77 15.04
C LEU A 79 -15.09 -1.27 15.68
N LEU A 80 -14.81 0.03 15.65
CA LEU A 80 -13.64 0.60 16.34
C LEU A 80 -13.64 0.27 17.83
N ARG A 81 -14.82 0.23 18.49
CA ARG A 81 -14.96 -0.21 19.89
C ARG A 81 -14.83 -1.72 20.08
N ASN A 82 -15.33 -2.54 19.15
CA ASN A 82 -15.18 -4.01 19.22
C ASN A 82 -13.76 -4.46 18.87
N ASP A 83 -13.12 -3.84 17.88
CA ASP A 83 -11.69 -4.01 17.60
C ASP A 83 -10.89 -3.55 18.82
N ALA A 84 -11.24 -2.44 19.47
CA ALA A 84 -10.61 -2.03 20.72
C ALA A 84 -10.82 -3.04 21.88
N GLY A 85 -11.99 -3.71 21.95
CA GLY A 85 -12.31 -4.68 23.00
C GLY A 85 -11.76 -6.11 22.77
N VAL A 86 -11.57 -6.52 21.52
CA VAL A 86 -10.81 -7.74 21.17
C VAL A 86 -9.30 -7.46 21.21
N ALA A 87 -8.92 -6.17 21.13
CA ALA A 87 -7.56 -5.68 21.30
C ALA A 87 -7.24 -5.16 22.71
N ASP A 88 -7.95 -5.65 23.74
CA ASP A 88 -7.46 -5.65 25.14
C ASP A 88 -6.25 -6.60 25.34
N SER A 89 -5.72 -7.13 24.24
CA SER A 89 -4.28 -7.28 24.07
C SER A 89 -3.86 -6.65 22.73
N GLU A 90 -3.42 -5.39 22.77
CA GLU A 90 -2.39 -4.77 21.91
C GLU A 90 -2.75 -3.77 20.79
N SER A 91 -3.96 -3.25 20.55
CA SER A 91 -4.11 -2.27 19.44
C SER A 91 -5.36 -1.38 19.47
N THR A 92 -5.34 -0.25 20.20
CA THR A 92 -5.97 1.03 19.77
C THR A 92 -5.46 2.16 20.67
N SER A 93 -4.41 2.87 20.23
CA SER A 93 -4.11 4.30 20.47
C SER A 93 -2.64 4.54 20.15
N GLY A 94 -2.38 4.83 18.87
CA GLY A 94 -1.04 4.88 18.32
C GLY A 94 -0.53 3.47 18.05
N THR A 95 -0.07 3.22 16.84
CA THR A 95 0.83 2.11 16.56
C THR A 95 2.04 2.31 17.46
N ARG A 96 2.03 1.78 18.69
CA ARG A 96 3.30 1.45 19.36
C ARG A 96 3.84 0.35 18.49
N PHE A 97 4.59 0.76 17.47
CA PHE A 97 5.46 -0.08 16.68
C PHE A 97 6.27 -0.90 17.67
N SER A 98 5.75 -2.08 18.02
CA SER A 98 6.38 -2.94 18.99
C SER A 98 7.52 -3.56 18.22
N TRP A 99 8.70 -2.96 18.36
CA TRP A 99 9.93 -3.47 17.80
C TRP A 99 10.13 -4.95 18.19
N LEU A 100 9.55 -5.37 19.31
CA LEU A 100 9.45 -6.75 19.76
C LEU A 100 8.71 -7.64 18.74
N GLN A 101 7.50 -7.27 18.30
CA GLN A 101 6.71 -8.03 17.32
C GLN A 101 7.42 -8.09 15.96
N VAL A 102 7.99 -6.97 15.51
CA VAL A 102 8.80 -6.93 14.29
C VAL A 102 9.97 -7.90 14.40
N ARG A 103 10.68 -7.88 15.53
CA ARG A 103 11.79 -8.80 15.80
C ARG A 103 11.33 -10.27 15.87
N TYR A 104 10.13 -10.56 16.38
CA TYR A 104 9.57 -11.91 16.37
C TYR A 104 9.30 -12.40 14.95
N VAL A 105 8.74 -11.56 14.08
CA VAL A 105 8.55 -11.87 12.66
C VAL A 105 9.89 -12.13 11.98
N PHE A 106 10.93 -11.34 12.27
CA PHE A 106 12.27 -11.59 11.71
C PHE A 106 12.97 -12.85 12.22
N ILE A 107 12.54 -13.42 13.35
CA ILE A 107 13.13 -14.63 13.93
C ILE A 107 12.32 -15.89 13.56
N ASP A 108 11.11 -15.74 13.01
CA ASP A 108 10.27 -16.87 12.66
C ASP A 108 10.83 -17.63 11.45
N TRP A 109 11.37 -18.82 11.71
CA TRP A 109 11.94 -19.70 10.69
C TRP A 109 10.94 -20.10 9.59
N ARG A 110 9.63 -20.11 9.90
CA ARG A 110 8.58 -20.49 8.96
C ARG A 110 8.52 -19.50 7.80
N ILE A 111 8.74 -18.22 8.05
CA ILE A 111 8.69 -17.16 7.04
C ILE A 111 9.80 -17.36 6.00
N TYR A 112 11.01 -17.68 6.46
CA TYR A 112 12.12 -18.02 5.58
C TYR A 112 11.85 -19.28 4.77
N PHE A 113 11.22 -20.30 5.38
CA PHE A 113 10.88 -21.54 4.70
C PHE A 113 9.81 -21.33 3.61
N TYR A 114 8.76 -20.57 3.91
CA TYR A 114 7.75 -20.18 2.92
C TYR A 114 8.33 -19.32 1.79
N GLY A 115 9.26 -18.41 2.10
CA GLY A 115 10.00 -17.62 1.10
C GLY A 115 10.85 -18.49 0.18
N LEU A 116 11.59 -19.45 0.75
CA LEU A 116 12.42 -20.38 -0.01
C LEU A 116 11.59 -21.27 -0.95
N ILE A 117 10.45 -21.78 -0.46
CA ILE A 117 9.52 -22.59 -1.27
C ILE A 117 8.94 -21.76 -2.43
N ASN A 118 8.61 -20.48 -2.21
CA ASN A 118 8.10 -19.60 -3.27
C ASN A 118 9.16 -19.30 -4.34
N ILE A 119 10.40 -19.04 -3.94
CA ILE A 119 11.52 -18.84 -4.87
C ILE A 119 11.78 -20.10 -5.70
N GLY A 120 11.75 -21.27 -5.06
CA GLY A 120 11.86 -22.56 -5.74
C GLY A 120 10.76 -22.78 -6.77
N ASN A 121 9.49 -22.52 -6.42
CA ASN A 121 8.38 -22.60 -7.37
C ASN A 121 8.50 -21.60 -8.54
N ALA A 122 8.99 -20.38 -8.28
CA ALA A 122 9.18 -19.37 -9.31
C ALA A 122 10.36 -19.67 -10.27
N THR A 123 11.30 -20.52 -9.87
CA THR A 123 12.49 -20.88 -10.68
C THR A 123 12.25 -22.13 -11.55
N VAL A 124 11.27 -22.96 -11.21
CA VAL A 124 10.93 -24.21 -11.91
C VAL A 124 9.86 -24.02 -13.00
N LEU A 125 9.25 -22.83 -13.06
CA LEU A 125 8.40 -22.34 -14.17
C LEU A 125 9.22 -21.51 -15.15
#